data_AF-A0A2V2WHD9-F1
#
_entry.id   AF-A0A2V2WHD9-F1
#
_cell.length_a   1.000
_cell.length_b   1.000
_cell.length_c   1.000
_cell.angle_alpha   90.00
_cell.angle_beta   90.00
_cell.angle_gamma   90.00
#
_symmetry.space_group_name_H-M   'P 1'
#
loop_
_entity.id
_entity.type
_entity.pdbx_description
1 polymer ?
#
loop_
_entity_poly.entity_id
_entity_poly.type
_entity_poly.pdbx_seq_one_letter_code
_entity_poly.pdbx_strand_id
1 'polypeptide(L)'
;MLYGIILLALLEWKLGCLRFLLKVITHTVERYSAPTITVPLPRTKFDVAPSTVPLTPRSGPPGTIQCYDKGTNTPIGLVNVTSPDELRAVVSRARVAQKAWSKTSFSTRRKLLFSLLDYILEHEDFICETACVECGKTMMDGFLGEMLTTLEKLRWTAARGEEILAEEVRDVGLVAIHKRSVVNYVPFGVIGAIVSWNYPFHNIYGPMISALFAGNAFVGKVSEYSSYYASYYQSIVREGLKQLGQSPDIVAFVTGFAETGEALVNLVDKLTFIGSPAVGKLVMRNAAATLTPVLLELGGKDPAVICDDADLEQVVPIIMRGTFQNCGQNCVGLERVIVHESIHDLVVKRLETAVKALTQGPASQGLYDLGAMTMGESSIQKIQRLVDETVAAGAILVCGGKPSSRFFPPTIITNVTPTMPIAKEEVFGPVLVVMKFSTDEEAVEIVNACEYGLGSCVFSKDVSRAKRITAKLRTGMTNVNDFCINYLCQSLPFGGVGISGFDRFAGVEGLRGNCIVRASTTDRIPGVKTTIPPILQYPITDAAFSFMGSLSQVIFGRMLYSMKGIIKLLTIKSEKSKKN
;
A
#
# COMPACT_ATOMS: atom_id res chain seq x y z
N MET A 1 -47.13 -2.29 -9.61
CA MET A 1 -45.66 -2.31 -9.82
C MET A 1 -44.97 -1.13 -9.13
N LEU A 2 -45.38 0.13 -9.38
CA LEU A 2 -44.81 1.33 -8.74
C LEU A 2 -44.92 1.33 -7.20
N TYR A 3 -46.09 0.96 -6.66
CA TYR A 3 -46.31 0.85 -5.20
C TYR A 3 -45.44 -0.21 -4.52
N GLY A 4 -45.13 -1.32 -5.21
CA GLY A 4 -44.24 -2.36 -4.70
C GLY A 4 -42.79 -1.91 -4.66
N ILE A 5 -42.35 -1.14 -5.67
CA ILE A 5 -41.00 -0.55 -5.71
C ILE A 5 -40.84 0.52 -4.61
N ILE A 6 -41.87 1.34 -4.38
CA ILE A 6 -41.88 2.33 -3.29
C ILE A 6 -41.85 1.63 -1.93
N LEU A 7 -42.65 0.58 -1.72
CA LEU A 7 -42.64 -0.19 -0.47
C LEU A 7 -41.29 -0.86 -0.22
N LEU A 8 -40.67 -1.43 -1.26
CA LEU A 8 -39.33 -2.03 -1.19
C LEU A 8 -38.26 -0.96 -0.92
N ALA A 9 -38.35 0.22 -1.54
CA ALA A 9 -37.43 1.34 -1.26
C ALA A 9 -37.60 1.88 0.17
N LEU A 10 -38.83 1.96 0.68
CA LEU A 10 -39.11 2.35 2.06
C LEU A 10 -38.68 1.28 3.08
N LEU A 11 -38.79 0.00 2.73
CA LEU A 11 -38.29 -1.12 3.53
C LEU A 11 -36.76 -1.19 3.52
N GLU A 12 -36.11 -1.05 2.37
CA GLU A 12 -34.65 -0.90 2.25
C GLU A 12 -34.16 0.33 3.00
N TRP A 13 -34.87 1.46 2.94
CA TRP A 13 -34.52 2.64 3.72
C TRP A 13 -34.69 2.38 5.23
N LYS A 14 -35.84 1.87 5.68
CA LYS A 14 -36.09 1.60 7.10
C LYS A 14 -35.22 0.49 7.68
N LEU A 15 -35.10 -0.64 6.98
CA LEU A 15 -34.27 -1.77 7.39
C LEU A 15 -32.78 -1.49 7.17
N GLY A 16 -32.42 -0.70 6.17
CA GLY A 16 -31.06 -0.20 5.94
C GLY A 16 -30.63 0.75 7.04
N CYS A 17 -31.49 1.69 7.46
CA CYS A 17 -31.26 2.53 8.62
C CYS A 17 -31.13 1.70 9.91
N LEU A 18 -31.98 0.70 10.11
CA LEU A 18 -31.88 -0.20 11.27
C LEU A 18 -30.59 -1.04 11.25
N ARG A 19 -30.22 -1.62 10.10
CA ARG A 19 -28.97 -2.37 9.92
C ARG A 19 -27.74 -1.50 10.16
N PHE A 20 -27.77 -0.26 9.65
CA PHE A 20 -26.73 0.72 9.89
C PHE A 20 -26.64 1.06 11.38
N LEU A 21 -27.76 1.34 12.04
CA LEU A 21 -27.81 1.64 13.47
C LEU A 21 -27.29 0.48 14.31
N LEU A 22 -27.72 -0.76 14.03
CA LEU A 22 -27.22 -1.96 14.69
C LEU A 22 -25.72 -2.13 14.48
N LYS A 23 -25.22 -1.95 13.26
CA LYS A 23 -23.78 -2.00 12.96
C LYS A 23 -23.00 -0.96 13.77
N VAL A 24 -23.50 0.28 13.84
CA VAL A 24 -22.89 1.35 14.65
C VAL A 24 -22.87 0.95 16.12
N ILE A 25 -23.99 0.51 16.69
CA ILE A 25 -24.06 0.07 18.08
C ILE A 25 -23.09 -1.09 18.34
N THR A 26 -23.06 -2.11 17.49
CA THR A 26 -22.16 -3.26 17.64
C THR A 26 -20.70 -2.81 17.60
N HIS A 27 -20.31 -1.99 16.62
CA HIS A 27 -18.94 -1.49 16.50
C HIS A 27 -18.55 -0.61 17.70
N THR A 28 -19.48 0.21 18.20
CA THR A 28 -19.28 1.02 19.40
C THR A 28 -19.07 0.13 20.63
N VAL A 29 -19.91 -0.88 20.83
CA VAL A 29 -19.74 -1.85 21.93
C VAL A 29 -18.40 -2.59 21.82
N GLU A 30 -18.00 -2.98 20.61
CA GLU A 30 -16.71 -3.63 20.37
C GLU A 30 -15.53 -2.70 20.65
N ARG A 31 -15.63 -1.42 20.28
CA ARG A 31 -14.63 -0.40 20.59
C ARG A 31 -14.43 -0.25 22.10
N TYR A 32 -15.52 -0.10 22.85
CA TYR A 32 -15.45 0.08 24.32
C TYR A 32 -15.26 -1.23 25.11
N SER A 33 -15.34 -2.39 24.46
CA SER A 33 -15.04 -3.71 25.06
C SER A 33 -13.76 -4.33 24.49
N ALA A 34 -12.98 -3.58 23.71
CA ALA A 34 -11.66 -3.98 23.28
C ALA A 34 -10.70 -3.90 24.49
N PRO A 35 -9.78 -4.87 24.65
CA PRO A 35 -8.85 -4.84 25.77
C PRO A 35 -7.86 -3.67 25.63
N THR A 36 -7.40 -3.15 26.76
CA THR A 36 -6.32 -2.16 26.81
C THR A 36 -4.97 -2.85 26.62
N ILE A 37 -4.11 -2.27 25.79
CA ILE A 37 -2.73 -2.74 25.61
C ILE A 37 -1.83 -1.96 26.57
N THR A 38 -0.92 -2.66 27.24
CA THR A 38 0.10 -2.01 28.08
C THR A 38 1.43 -2.66 27.78
N VAL A 39 2.37 -1.88 27.23
CA VAL A 39 3.72 -2.33 26.96
C VAL A 39 4.73 -1.32 27.50
N PRO A 40 5.89 -1.77 28.02
CA PRO A 40 6.93 -0.87 28.48
C PRO A 40 7.45 0.00 27.32
N LEU A 41 7.55 1.30 27.55
CA LEU A 41 8.12 2.24 26.59
C LEU A 41 9.65 2.07 26.54
N PRO A 42 10.26 1.95 25.34
CA PRO A 42 11.72 1.94 25.20
C PRO A 42 12.33 3.31 25.49
N ARG A 43 13.67 3.42 25.42
CA ARG A 43 14.36 4.71 25.53
C ARG A 43 14.35 5.45 24.19
N THR A 44 14.06 6.74 24.20
CA THR A 44 14.19 7.66 23.05
C THR A 44 15.31 8.69 23.23
N LYS A 45 15.88 8.78 24.44
CA LYS A 45 17.00 9.65 24.79
C LYS A 45 18.20 8.81 25.21
N PHE A 46 19.39 9.19 24.73
CA PHE A 46 20.62 8.43 24.88
C PHE A 46 21.75 9.36 25.33
N ASP A 47 22.27 9.12 26.53
CA ASP A 47 23.39 9.87 27.11
C ASP A 47 24.74 9.29 26.64
N VAL A 48 24.93 9.23 25.33
CA VAL A 48 26.13 8.70 24.69
C VAL A 48 26.68 9.75 23.72
N ALA A 49 28.00 9.92 23.69
CA ALA A 49 28.63 10.86 22.77
C ALA A 49 28.42 10.41 21.30
N PRO A 50 28.18 11.35 20.37
CA PRO A 50 28.18 11.07 18.94
C PRO A 50 29.46 10.36 18.49
N SER A 51 29.33 9.37 17.60
CA SER A 51 30.50 8.77 16.96
C SER A 51 31.19 9.78 16.04
N THR A 52 32.53 9.85 16.10
CA THR A 52 33.36 10.71 15.24
C THR A 52 33.44 10.19 13.80
N VAL A 53 33.17 8.89 13.59
CA VAL A 53 33.12 8.25 12.27
C VAL A 53 31.65 7.98 11.89
N PRO A 54 31.25 8.20 10.62
CA PRO A 54 29.90 7.88 10.15
C PRO A 54 29.52 6.43 10.46
N LEU A 55 28.40 6.25 11.18
CA LEU A 55 27.86 4.92 11.46
C LEU A 55 26.98 4.46 10.30
N THR A 56 26.98 3.15 10.07
CA THR A 56 26.08 2.44 9.16
C THR A 56 25.49 1.24 9.89
N PRO A 57 24.42 0.60 9.37
CA PRO A 57 23.92 -0.65 9.93
C PRO A 57 24.99 -1.75 10.07
N ARG A 58 26.07 -1.69 9.28
CA ARG A 58 27.19 -2.65 9.29
C ARG A 58 28.37 -2.25 10.18
N SER A 59 28.27 -1.16 10.94
CA SER A 59 29.33 -0.73 11.85
C SER A 59 29.46 -1.60 13.12
N GLY A 60 28.48 -2.47 13.39
CA GLY A 60 28.48 -3.38 14.53
C GLY A 60 29.23 -4.70 14.25
N PRO A 61 29.44 -5.55 15.26
CA PRO A 61 30.01 -6.88 15.10
C PRO A 61 29.21 -7.78 14.13
N PRO A 62 29.84 -8.79 13.50
CA PRO A 62 29.13 -9.77 12.67
C PRO A 62 27.93 -10.39 13.39
N GLY A 63 26.82 -10.54 12.67
CA GLY A 63 25.55 -11.04 13.23
C GLY A 63 24.71 -9.99 13.95
N THR A 64 25.14 -8.73 13.98
CA THR A 64 24.37 -7.62 14.57
C THR A 64 24.19 -6.46 13.59
N ILE A 65 23.20 -5.63 13.87
CA ILE A 65 22.93 -4.35 13.21
C ILE A 65 23.28 -3.25 14.20
N GLN A 66 24.12 -2.31 13.78
CA GLN A 66 24.37 -1.08 14.53
C GLN A 66 23.22 -0.11 14.33
N CYS A 67 22.47 0.16 15.40
CA CYS A 67 21.46 1.19 15.44
C CYS A 67 22.08 2.50 15.93
N TYR A 68 21.68 3.62 15.34
CA TYR A 68 22.20 4.93 15.68
C TYR A 68 21.19 6.01 15.31
N ASP A 69 21.25 7.13 16.02
CA ASP A 69 20.51 8.34 15.71
C ASP A 69 21.04 8.95 14.41
N LYS A 70 20.16 9.17 13.42
CA LYS A 70 20.57 9.65 12.09
C LYS A 70 20.92 11.13 12.08
N GLY A 71 20.31 11.93 12.96
CA GLY A 71 20.58 13.35 13.10
C GLY A 71 21.93 13.63 13.77
N THR A 72 22.30 12.81 14.75
CA THR A 72 23.45 13.08 15.62
C THR A 72 24.62 12.14 15.42
N ASN A 73 24.40 10.94 14.85
CA ASN A 73 25.37 9.83 14.79
C ASN A 73 25.69 9.19 16.14
N THR A 74 24.83 9.40 17.13
CA THR A 74 24.97 8.74 18.42
C THR A 74 24.58 7.26 18.30
N PRO A 75 25.44 6.30 18.68
CA PRO A 75 25.06 4.90 18.72
C PRO A 75 24.00 4.70 19.80
N ILE A 76 22.89 4.04 19.44
CA ILE A 76 21.75 3.81 20.37
C ILE A 76 21.66 2.37 20.84
N GLY A 77 22.23 1.41 20.09
CA GLY A 77 22.30 0.01 20.50
C GLY A 77 22.62 -0.94 19.35
N LEU A 78 22.63 -2.24 19.67
CA LEU A 78 22.81 -3.32 18.71
C LEU A 78 21.55 -4.19 18.68
N VAL A 79 21.18 -4.65 17.48
CA VAL A 79 20.08 -5.60 17.28
C VAL A 79 20.59 -6.82 16.53
N ASN A 80 20.19 -8.01 16.96
CA ASN A 80 20.64 -9.25 16.32
C ASN A 80 20.01 -9.44 14.94
N VAL A 81 20.80 -9.96 14.00
CA VAL A 81 20.30 -10.39 12.69
C VAL A 81 19.60 -11.73 12.85
N THR A 82 18.36 -11.82 12.36
CA THR A 82 17.62 -13.07 12.28
C THR A 82 18.18 -13.90 11.12
N SER A 83 18.79 -15.04 11.45
CA SER A 83 19.31 -15.98 10.46
C SER A 83 18.18 -16.64 9.66
N PRO A 84 18.46 -17.19 8.46
CA PRO A 84 17.48 -17.95 7.69
C PRO A 84 16.86 -19.13 8.47
N ASP A 85 17.60 -19.74 9.39
CA ASP A 85 17.16 -20.90 10.16
C ASP A 85 16.20 -20.50 11.28
N GLU A 86 16.53 -19.43 12.01
CA GLU A 86 15.62 -18.82 12.99
C GLU A 86 14.34 -18.32 12.31
N LEU A 87 14.46 -17.73 11.12
CA LEU A 87 13.33 -17.26 10.33
C LEU A 87 12.39 -18.41 9.94
N ARG A 88 12.93 -19.57 9.55
CA ARG A 88 12.12 -20.78 9.29
C ARG A 88 11.33 -21.20 10.53
N ALA A 89 11.94 -21.16 11.71
CA ALA A 89 11.27 -21.47 12.95
C ALA A 89 10.15 -20.46 13.27
N VAL A 90 10.40 -19.16 13.05
CA VAL A 90 9.41 -18.08 13.22
C VAL A 90 8.20 -18.30 12.31
N VAL A 91 8.43 -18.49 11.00
CA VAL A 91 7.35 -18.70 10.02
C VAL A 91 6.57 -19.98 10.31
N SER A 92 7.24 -21.04 10.77
CA SER A 92 6.58 -22.29 11.17
C SER A 92 5.59 -22.08 12.34
N ARG A 93 6.00 -21.36 13.38
CA ARG A 93 5.11 -21.01 14.51
C ARG A 93 3.94 -20.14 14.06
N ALA A 94 4.21 -19.15 13.20
CA ALA A 94 3.17 -18.29 12.63
C ALA A 94 2.13 -19.09 11.83
N ARG A 95 2.57 -20.06 11.02
CA ARG A 95 1.69 -20.95 10.26
C ARG A 95 0.83 -21.83 11.15
N VAL A 96 1.34 -22.28 12.30
CA VAL A 96 0.53 -23.02 13.30
C VAL A 96 -0.52 -22.11 13.93
N ALA A 97 -0.12 -20.93 14.39
CA ALA A 97 -1.02 -19.97 15.04
C ALA A 97 -2.13 -19.48 14.09
N GLN A 98 -1.80 -19.29 12.82
CA GLN A 98 -2.72 -18.84 11.78
C GLN A 98 -3.96 -19.73 11.60
N LYS A 99 -3.81 -21.05 11.79
CA LYS A 99 -4.93 -22.00 11.65
C LYS A 99 -6.05 -21.75 12.64
N ALA A 100 -5.72 -21.29 13.85
CA ALA A 100 -6.69 -20.86 14.85
C ALA A 100 -7.21 -19.45 14.53
N TRP A 101 -6.29 -18.53 14.19
CA TRP A 101 -6.62 -17.13 13.89
C TRP A 101 -7.63 -16.98 12.75
N SER A 102 -7.48 -17.71 11.65
CA SER A 102 -8.39 -17.67 10.50
C SER A 102 -9.83 -18.09 10.80
N LYS A 103 -10.06 -18.80 11.92
CA LYS A 103 -11.38 -19.23 12.39
C LYS A 103 -12.04 -18.25 13.37
N THR A 104 -11.31 -17.23 13.80
CA THR A 104 -11.87 -16.17 14.66
C THR A 104 -12.92 -15.35 13.91
N SER A 105 -13.87 -14.79 14.65
CA SER A 105 -14.88 -13.89 14.09
C SER A 105 -14.26 -12.54 13.70
N PHE A 106 -14.91 -11.81 12.79
CA PHE A 106 -14.53 -10.44 12.47
C PHE A 106 -14.59 -9.52 13.71
N SER A 107 -15.48 -9.81 14.66
CA SER A 107 -15.55 -9.11 15.94
C SER A 107 -14.22 -9.18 16.72
N THR A 108 -13.64 -10.37 16.87
CA THR A 108 -12.33 -10.55 17.53
C THR A 108 -11.23 -9.76 16.82
N ARG A 109 -11.19 -9.82 15.48
CA ARG A 109 -10.18 -9.11 14.68
C ARG A 109 -10.35 -7.60 14.76
N ARG A 110 -11.60 -7.12 14.80
CA ARG A 110 -11.93 -5.69 14.95
C ARG A 110 -11.54 -5.18 16.34
N LYS A 111 -11.80 -5.94 17.40
CA LYS A 111 -11.35 -5.59 18.77
C LYS A 111 -9.84 -5.43 18.85
N LEU A 112 -9.06 -6.29 18.18
CA LEU A 112 -7.61 -6.09 18.08
C LEU A 112 -7.27 -4.73 17.44
N LEU A 113 -7.88 -4.39 16.31
CA LEU A 113 -7.62 -3.10 15.65
C LEU A 113 -8.03 -1.91 16.52
N PHE A 114 -9.11 -2.01 17.29
CA PHE A 114 -9.49 -0.99 18.26
C PHE A 114 -8.47 -0.87 19.39
N SER A 115 -8.05 -1.97 20.00
CA SER A 115 -6.98 -1.95 21.02
C SER A 115 -5.70 -1.28 20.50
N LEU A 116 -5.30 -1.58 19.25
CA LEU A 116 -4.17 -0.93 18.60
C LEU A 116 -4.42 0.56 18.39
N LEU A 117 -5.60 0.94 17.92
CA LEU A 117 -5.97 2.34 17.70
C LEU A 117 -5.92 3.16 19.00
N ASP A 118 -6.42 2.61 20.11
CA ASP A 118 -6.36 3.26 21.43
C ASP A 118 -4.92 3.45 21.89
N TYR A 119 -4.12 2.40 21.84
CA TYR A 119 -2.71 2.45 22.25
C TYR A 119 -1.91 3.48 21.43
N ILE A 120 -2.12 3.52 20.11
CA ILE A 120 -1.38 4.44 19.24
C ILE A 120 -1.77 5.89 19.53
N LEU A 121 -3.06 6.17 19.75
CA LEU A 121 -3.52 7.52 20.11
C LEU A 121 -2.96 7.98 21.46
N GLU A 122 -2.89 7.08 22.45
CA GLU A 122 -2.34 7.41 23.77
C GLU A 122 -0.82 7.66 23.75
N HIS A 123 -0.11 7.09 22.77
CA HIS A 123 1.34 7.11 22.70
C HIS A 123 1.89 7.72 21.40
N GLU A 124 1.10 8.56 20.72
CA GLU A 124 1.45 9.11 19.39
C GLU A 124 2.76 9.92 19.41
N ASP A 125 2.95 10.76 20.43
CA ASP A 125 4.19 11.53 20.65
C ASP A 125 5.39 10.59 20.71
N PHE A 126 5.28 9.57 21.56
CA PHE A 126 6.37 8.64 21.80
C PHE A 126 6.71 7.82 20.54
N ILE A 127 5.69 7.37 19.78
CA ILE A 127 5.95 6.67 18.52
C ILE A 127 6.63 7.62 17.52
N CYS A 128 6.23 8.90 17.45
CA CYS A 128 6.93 9.88 16.62
C CYS A 128 8.38 10.08 17.06
N GLU A 129 8.68 10.15 18.37
CA GLU A 129 10.04 10.25 18.89
C GLU A 129 10.93 9.09 18.42
N THR A 130 10.40 7.85 18.42
CA THR A 130 11.15 6.68 17.91
C THR A 130 11.57 6.85 16.45
N ALA A 131 10.69 7.40 15.62
CA ALA A 131 10.94 7.67 14.22
C ALA A 131 11.94 8.83 14.03
N CYS A 132 11.90 9.86 14.88
CA CYS A 132 12.88 10.95 14.88
C CYS A 132 14.30 10.44 15.09
N VAL A 133 14.50 9.54 16.05
CA VAL A 133 15.81 8.95 16.34
C VAL A 133 16.30 8.08 15.18
N GLU A 134 15.54 7.06 14.78
CA GLU A 134 16.03 6.05 13.82
C GLU A 134 15.98 6.49 12.36
N CYS A 135 15.15 7.46 12.00
CA CYS A 135 15.05 7.93 10.61
C CYS A 135 15.63 9.33 10.42
N GLY A 136 15.82 10.08 11.51
CA GLY A 136 16.22 11.48 11.43
C GLY A 136 15.10 12.42 11.03
N LYS A 137 13.83 11.96 10.98
CA LYS A 137 12.67 12.76 10.59
C LYS A 137 12.21 13.70 11.70
N THR A 138 11.42 14.72 11.39
CA THR A 138 10.85 15.61 12.41
C THR A 138 9.64 14.99 13.09
N MET A 139 9.28 15.48 14.28
CA MET A 139 8.03 15.08 14.96
C MET A 139 6.82 15.32 14.08
N MET A 140 6.76 16.48 13.41
CA MET A 140 5.67 16.82 12.48
C MET A 140 5.57 15.82 11.32
N ASP A 141 6.68 15.42 10.72
CA ASP A 141 6.68 14.40 9.66
C ASP A 141 6.31 13.01 10.20
N GLY A 142 6.62 12.73 11.47
CA GLY A 142 6.13 11.57 12.21
C GLY A 142 4.60 11.57 12.32
N PHE A 143 4.01 12.67 12.76
CA PHE A 143 2.55 12.80 12.85
C PHE A 143 1.87 12.64 11.48
N LEU A 144 2.37 13.34 10.47
CA LEU A 144 1.76 13.32 9.15
C LEU A 144 1.89 11.96 8.45
N GLY A 145 3.06 11.32 8.55
CA GLY A 145 3.37 10.10 7.80
C GLY A 145 3.20 8.80 8.57
N GLU A 146 3.58 8.76 9.86
CA GLU A 146 3.46 7.56 10.69
C GLU A 146 2.05 7.40 11.27
N MET A 147 1.53 8.49 11.84
CA MET A 147 0.30 8.45 12.66
C MET A 147 -0.95 8.51 11.79
N LEU A 148 -1.17 9.62 11.07
CA LEU A 148 -2.45 9.85 10.37
C LEU A 148 -2.83 8.70 9.44
N THR A 149 -1.88 8.21 8.63
CA THR A 149 -2.08 7.10 7.69
C THR A 149 -2.40 5.78 8.40
N THR A 150 -1.72 5.48 9.53
CA THR A 150 -1.93 4.24 10.30
C THR A 150 -3.25 4.27 11.05
N LEU A 151 -3.58 5.38 11.72
CA LEU A 151 -4.82 5.60 12.44
C LEU A 151 -6.02 5.47 11.50
N GLU A 152 -5.93 6.11 10.33
CA GLU A 152 -6.98 6.08 9.31
C GLU A 152 -7.15 4.66 8.73
N LYS A 153 -6.06 3.92 8.54
CA LYS A 153 -6.12 2.51 8.10
C LYS A 153 -6.80 1.60 9.13
N LEU A 154 -6.46 1.77 10.41
CA LEU A 154 -7.11 1.05 11.52
C LEU A 154 -8.60 1.35 11.56
N ARG A 155 -8.96 2.64 11.56
CA ARG A 155 -10.35 3.11 11.58
C ARG A 155 -11.16 2.53 10.42
N TRP A 156 -10.66 2.67 9.20
CA TRP A 156 -11.36 2.21 8.00
C TRP A 156 -11.49 0.67 7.98
N THR A 157 -10.41 -0.05 8.26
CA THR A 157 -10.41 -1.53 8.23
C THR A 157 -11.35 -2.08 9.29
N ALA A 158 -11.33 -1.54 10.51
CA ALA A 158 -12.25 -1.93 11.58
C ALA A 158 -13.72 -1.69 11.18
N ALA A 159 -14.02 -0.55 10.55
CA ALA A 159 -15.39 -0.17 10.19
C ALA A 159 -15.94 -0.89 8.94
N ARG A 160 -15.10 -1.18 7.94
CA ARG A 160 -15.55 -1.67 6.62
C ARG A 160 -15.07 -3.07 6.28
N GLY A 161 -14.01 -3.57 6.92
CA GLY A 161 -13.33 -4.78 6.45
C GLY A 161 -14.20 -6.02 6.35
N GLU A 162 -15.13 -6.24 7.29
CA GLU A 162 -16.06 -7.39 7.27
C GLU A 162 -16.98 -7.35 6.05
N GLU A 163 -17.49 -6.17 5.71
CA GLU A 163 -18.34 -5.97 4.55
C GLU A 163 -17.55 -6.18 3.24
N ILE A 164 -16.30 -5.72 3.21
CA ILE A 164 -15.42 -5.87 2.05
C ILE A 164 -15.04 -7.34 1.80
N LEU A 165 -14.88 -8.12 2.86
CA LEU A 165 -14.54 -9.54 2.81
C LEU A 165 -15.77 -10.47 2.80
N ALA A 166 -16.98 -9.91 2.76
CA ALA A 166 -18.19 -10.69 2.64
C ALA A 166 -18.24 -11.45 1.31
N GLU A 167 -18.95 -12.58 1.34
CA GLU A 167 -19.17 -13.39 0.15
C GLU A 167 -19.94 -12.61 -0.93
N GLU A 168 -19.47 -12.67 -2.17
CA GLU A 168 -20.15 -12.04 -3.30
C GLU A 168 -20.91 -13.06 -4.13
N VAL A 169 -22.22 -12.90 -4.23
CA VAL A 169 -23.04 -13.68 -5.16
C VAL A 169 -22.87 -13.14 -6.58
N ARG A 170 -22.57 -14.03 -7.52
CA ARG A 170 -22.41 -13.71 -8.95
C ARG A 170 -23.53 -14.36 -9.76
N ASP A 171 -23.76 -13.83 -10.96
CA ASP A 171 -24.71 -14.40 -11.91
C ASP A 171 -24.25 -15.79 -12.39
N VAL A 172 -25.17 -16.73 -12.45
CA VAL A 172 -24.96 -18.12 -12.90
C VAL A 172 -25.35 -18.33 -14.37
N GLY A 173 -26.07 -17.38 -14.96
CA GLY A 173 -26.65 -17.54 -16.29
C GLY A 173 -27.73 -18.64 -16.36
N LEU A 174 -28.28 -18.82 -17.56
CA LEU A 174 -29.44 -19.71 -17.77
C LEU A 174 -29.11 -21.21 -17.65
N VAL A 175 -27.92 -21.62 -18.09
CA VAL A 175 -27.49 -23.03 -18.08
C VAL A 175 -27.36 -23.57 -16.65
N ALA A 176 -26.93 -22.71 -15.72
CA ALA A 176 -26.68 -23.07 -14.33
C ALA A 176 -27.69 -22.43 -13.38
N ILE A 177 -28.92 -22.18 -13.83
CA ILE A 177 -29.97 -21.51 -13.03
C ILE A 177 -30.33 -22.27 -11.73
N HIS A 178 -30.04 -23.56 -11.64
CA HIS A 178 -30.17 -24.38 -10.42
C HIS A 178 -28.99 -24.24 -9.45
N LYS A 179 -27.95 -23.50 -9.83
CA LYS A 179 -26.75 -23.26 -9.03
C LYS A 179 -26.78 -21.91 -8.33
N ARG A 180 -25.93 -21.78 -7.32
CA ARG A 180 -25.51 -20.53 -6.67
C ARG A 180 -24.00 -20.39 -6.87
N SER A 181 -23.57 -19.37 -7.60
CA SER A 181 -22.15 -19.04 -7.75
C SER A 181 -21.75 -17.91 -6.82
N VAL A 182 -20.63 -18.08 -6.14
CA VAL A 182 -20.11 -17.09 -5.20
C VAL A 182 -18.60 -16.94 -5.27
N VAL A 183 -18.13 -15.75 -4.94
CA VAL A 183 -16.72 -15.44 -4.71
C VAL A 183 -16.49 -15.26 -3.22
N ASN A 184 -15.54 -16.03 -2.69
CA ASN A 184 -15.12 -15.99 -1.29
C ASN A 184 -13.70 -15.45 -1.18
N TYR A 185 -13.44 -14.67 -0.14
CA TYR A 185 -12.12 -14.14 0.18
C TYR A 185 -11.52 -14.93 1.34
N VAL A 186 -10.61 -15.86 1.03
CA VAL A 186 -10.02 -16.79 2.00
C VAL A 186 -8.59 -16.37 2.31
N PRO A 187 -8.12 -16.32 3.58
CA PRO A 187 -6.73 -15.97 3.87
C PRO A 187 -5.74 -16.88 3.13
N PHE A 188 -4.59 -16.32 2.73
CA PHE A 188 -3.47 -17.07 2.16
C PHE A 188 -2.86 -18.04 3.17
N GLY A 189 -2.68 -17.59 4.42
CA GLY A 189 -1.84 -18.28 5.39
C GLY A 189 -0.93 -17.28 6.08
N VAL A 190 0.37 -17.37 5.84
CA VAL A 190 1.37 -16.42 6.31
C VAL A 190 1.65 -15.39 5.22
N ILE A 191 1.35 -14.12 5.50
CA ILE A 191 1.78 -12.99 4.69
C ILE A 191 3.14 -12.52 5.19
N GLY A 192 4.11 -12.45 4.28
CA GLY A 192 5.39 -11.81 4.51
C GLY A 192 5.37 -10.34 4.12
N ALA A 193 6.15 -9.51 4.81
CA ALA A 193 6.45 -8.16 4.34
C ALA A 193 7.93 -7.84 4.47
N ILE A 194 8.49 -7.11 3.51
CA ILE A 194 9.82 -6.49 3.61
C ILE A 194 9.60 -5.00 3.42
N VAL A 195 9.95 -4.21 4.44
CA VAL A 195 9.47 -2.82 4.54
C VAL A 195 10.62 -1.81 4.65
N SER A 196 10.45 -0.64 4.04
CA SER A 196 11.44 0.43 4.00
C SER A 196 11.52 1.23 5.30
N TRP A 197 12.63 1.95 5.47
CA TRP A 197 12.97 2.72 6.67
C TRP A 197 12.33 4.11 6.75
N ASN A 198 11.73 4.63 5.69
CA ASN A 198 11.30 6.03 5.65
C ASN A 198 10.13 6.32 6.59
N TYR A 199 9.23 5.36 6.80
CA TYR A 199 8.17 5.42 7.80
C TYR A 199 8.07 4.09 8.57
N PRO A 200 9.01 3.75 9.48
CA PRO A 200 9.18 2.39 9.98
C PRO A 200 7.98 1.84 10.74
N PHE A 201 7.27 2.69 11.48
CA PHE A 201 6.08 2.26 12.22
C PHE A 201 4.93 1.99 11.25
N HIS A 202 4.64 2.96 10.39
CA HIS A 202 3.56 2.82 9.42
C HIS A 202 3.81 1.72 8.38
N ASN A 203 5.04 1.60 7.85
CA ASN A 203 5.35 0.63 6.82
C ASN A 203 5.26 -0.81 7.31
N ILE A 204 5.50 -1.08 8.61
CA ILE A 204 5.30 -2.42 9.18
C ILE A 204 3.83 -2.67 9.58
N TYR A 205 3.16 -1.67 10.16
CA TYR A 205 1.75 -1.78 10.58
C TYR A 205 0.78 -1.83 9.40
N GLY A 206 1.03 -1.03 8.37
CA GLY A 206 0.18 -0.89 7.19
C GLY A 206 -0.22 -2.23 6.57
N PRO A 207 0.72 -3.05 6.08
CA PRO A 207 0.40 -4.37 5.54
C PRO A 207 -0.09 -5.35 6.63
N MET A 208 0.42 -5.25 7.87
CA MET A 208 -0.01 -6.09 8.98
C MET A 208 -1.50 -5.96 9.27
N ILE A 209 -2.04 -4.73 9.33
CA ILE A 209 -3.45 -4.47 9.64
C ILE A 209 -4.37 -5.23 8.68
N SER A 210 -4.13 -5.12 7.37
CA SER A 210 -4.91 -5.80 6.34
C SER A 210 -4.73 -7.32 6.40
N ALA A 211 -3.50 -7.80 6.59
CA ALA A 211 -3.20 -9.23 6.69
C ALA A 211 -3.92 -9.89 7.88
N LEU A 212 -3.80 -9.30 9.07
CA LEU A 212 -4.43 -9.82 10.29
C LEU A 212 -5.95 -9.79 10.18
N PHE A 213 -6.53 -8.70 9.68
CA PHE A 213 -7.98 -8.59 9.53
C PHE A 213 -8.55 -9.63 8.55
N ALA A 214 -7.84 -9.89 7.45
CA ALA A 214 -8.16 -10.96 6.49
C ALA A 214 -8.01 -12.38 7.07
N GLY A 215 -7.40 -12.55 8.24
CA GLY A 215 -7.23 -13.84 8.92
C GLY A 215 -5.91 -14.54 8.62
N ASN A 216 -4.91 -13.80 8.14
CA ASN A 216 -3.56 -14.29 7.93
C ASN A 216 -2.71 -14.12 9.21
N ALA A 217 -1.64 -14.89 9.32
CA ALA A 217 -0.51 -14.52 10.16
C ALA A 217 0.43 -13.58 9.38
N PHE A 218 1.24 -12.82 10.08
CA PHE A 218 2.11 -11.80 9.49
C PHE A 218 3.56 -11.95 9.97
N VAL A 219 4.51 -12.01 9.05
CA VAL A 219 5.95 -11.98 9.34
C VAL A 219 6.60 -10.86 8.54
N GLY A 220 7.03 -9.79 9.23
CA GLY A 220 7.58 -8.61 8.57
C GLY A 220 9.06 -8.40 8.87
N LYS A 221 9.89 -8.24 7.84
CA LYS A 221 11.29 -7.84 7.96
C LYS A 221 11.39 -6.31 7.85
N VAL A 222 11.80 -5.67 8.94
CA VAL A 222 12.08 -4.23 8.96
C VAL A 222 13.44 -3.92 8.33
N SER A 223 13.62 -2.69 7.84
CA SER A 223 14.90 -2.22 7.33
C SER A 223 15.97 -2.20 8.42
N GLU A 224 17.20 -2.57 8.04
CA GLU A 224 18.39 -2.47 8.89
C GLU A 224 18.72 -1.03 9.31
N TYR A 225 18.16 -0.02 8.63
CA TYR A 225 18.32 1.39 9.00
C TYR A 225 17.39 1.84 10.14
N SER A 226 16.34 1.07 10.45
CA SER A 226 15.28 1.39 11.42
C SER A 226 14.80 0.13 12.17
N SER A 227 15.74 -0.53 12.87
CA SER A 227 15.56 -1.85 13.48
C SER A 227 15.45 -1.83 15.01
N TYR A 228 15.90 -0.78 15.68
CA TYR A 228 15.99 -0.68 17.14
C TYR A 228 14.61 -0.80 17.81
N TYR A 229 13.61 -0.09 17.28
CA TYR A 229 12.27 -0.07 17.86
C TYR A 229 11.34 -1.19 17.35
N ALA A 230 11.82 -2.07 16.46
CA ALA A 230 11.01 -3.14 15.89
C ALA A 230 10.44 -4.09 16.96
N SER A 231 11.21 -4.37 18.01
CA SER A 231 10.76 -5.22 19.13
C SER A 231 9.65 -4.56 19.96
N TYR A 232 9.70 -3.24 20.13
CA TYR A 232 8.66 -2.44 20.78
C TYR A 232 7.38 -2.43 19.93
N TYR A 233 7.49 -2.15 18.63
CA TYR A 233 6.34 -2.21 17.73
C TYR A 233 5.68 -3.60 17.72
N GLN A 234 6.50 -4.66 17.76
CA GLN A 234 6.00 -6.03 17.85
C GLN A 234 5.28 -6.32 19.18
N SER A 235 5.76 -5.76 20.29
CA SER A 235 5.20 -6.03 21.62
C SER A 235 3.77 -5.52 21.74
N ILE A 236 3.45 -4.36 21.14
CA ILE A 236 2.11 -3.76 21.13
C ILE A 236 1.08 -4.75 20.56
N VAL A 237 1.31 -5.24 19.34
CA VAL A 237 0.38 -6.16 18.69
C VAL A 237 0.35 -7.54 19.35
N ARG A 238 1.49 -8.06 19.82
CA ARG A 238 1.54 -9.33 20.56
C ARG A 238 0.76 -9.25 21.86
N GLU A 239 0.79 -8.11 22.56
CA GLU A 239 0.01 -7.92 23.78
C GLU A 239 -1.49 -7.86 23.49
N GLY A 240 -1.91 -7.10 22.47
CA GLY A 240 -3.31 -7.08 22.04
C GLY A 240 -3.85 -8.47 21.68
N LEU A 241 -3.05 -9.31 21.02
CA LEU A 241 -3.40 -10.70 20.72
C LEU A 241 -3.56 -11.56 21.99
N LYS A 242 -2.64 -11.45 22.94
CA LYS A 242 -2.71 -12.19 24.21
C LYS A 242 -3.95 -11.83 25.03
N GLN A 243 -4.28 -10.54 25.11
CA GLN A 243 -5.47 -10.06 25.82
C GLN A 243 -6.78 -10.59 25.21
N LEU A 244 -6.76 -10.95 23.92
CA LEU A 244 -7.87 -11.61 23.22
C LEU A 244 -7.80 -13.15 23.28
N GLY A 245 -6.90 -13.71 24.08
CA GLY A 245 -6.69 -15.16 24.21
C GLY A 245 -6.11 -15.81 22.94
N GLN A 246 -5.47 -15.03 22.07
CA GLN A 246 -4.89 -15.50 20.81
C GLN A 246 -3.38 -15.69 20.94
N SER A 247 -2.82 -16.58 20.12
CA SER A 247 -1.37 -16.80 20.12
C SER A 247 -0.64 -15.54 19.66
N PRO A 248 0.36 -15.04 20.41
CA PRO A 248 1.16 -13.91 19.97
C PRO A 248 2.01 -14.24 18.74
N ASP A 249 2.21 -15.53 18.41
CA ASP A 249 2.97 -15.96 17.22
C ASP A 249 2.21 -15.75 15.90
N ILE A 250 0.97 -15.26 15.94
CA ILE A 250 0.27 -14.76 14.74
C ILE A 250 1.07 -13.64 14.07
N VAL A 251 1.91 -12.92 14.82
CA VAL A 251 2.73 -11.83 14.31
C VAL A 251 4.20 -11.96 14.76
N ALA A 252 5.11 -11.70 13.82
CA ALA A 252 6.53 -11.55 14.11
C ALA A 252 7.15 -10.45 13.25
N PHE A 253 7.96 -9.58 13.88
CA PHE A 253 8.83 -8.63 13.22
C PHE A 253 10.26 -9.11 13.37
N VAL A 254 10.98 -9.22 12.26
CA VAL A 254 12.35 -9.73 12.21
C VAL A 254 13.28 -8.66 11.66
N THR A 255 14.53 -8.73 12.06
CA THR A 255 15.58 -7.78 11.71
C THR A 255 16.68 -8.51 10.95
N GLY A 256 17.27 -7.88 9.95
CA GLY A 256 18.35 -8.50 9.19
C GLY A 256 18.70 -7.75 7.91
N PHE A 257 19.63 -8.32 7.16
CA PHE A 257 20.09 -7.75 5.89
C PHE A 257 19.37 -8.39 4.70
N ALA A 258 19.98 -8.37 3.52
CA ALA A 258 19.38 -8.90 2.29
C ALA A 258 19.07 -10.39 2.41
N GLU A 259 19.96 -11.16 3.03
CA GLU A 259 19.87 -12.61 3.17
C GLU A 259 18.62 -13.05 3.97
N THR A 260 18.28 -12.29 5.03
CA THR A 260 17.04 -12.51 5.80
C THR A 260 15.80 -12.22 4.94
N GLY A 261 15.85 -11.17 4.11
CA GLY A 261 14.77 -10.83 3.18
C GLY A 261 14.59 -11.89 2.09
N GLU A 262 15.69 -12.34 1.48
CA GLU A 262 15.70 -13.41 0.48
C GLU A 262 15.13 -14.72 1.04
N ALA A 263 15.51 -15.08 2.28
CA ALA A 263 14.92 -16.22 2.96
C ALA A 263 13.41 -16.05 3.17
N LEU A 264 12.94 -14.86 3.60
CA LEU A 264 11.53 -14.60 3.85
C LEU A 264 10.65 -14.84 2.62
N VAL A 265 11.08 -14.39 1.44
CA VAL A 265 10.33 -14.54 0.17
C VAL A 265 9.91 -15.99 -0.09
N ASN A 266 10.78 -16.95 0.23
CA ASN A 266 10.58 -18.37 -0.07
C ASN A 266 9.83 -19.13 1.04
N LEU A 267 9.51 -18.49 2.16
CA LEU A 267 8.92 -19.14 3.33
C LEU A 267 7.43 -18.84 3.52
N VAL A 268 6.94 -17.76 2.92
CA VAL A 268 5.59 -17.22 3.10
C VAL A 268 4.67 -17.53 1.91
N ASP A 269 3.37 -17.37 2.12
CA ASP A 269 2.33 -17.74 1.14
C ASP A 269 1.98 -16.58 0.18
N LYS A 270 2.29 -15.34 0.58
CA LYS A 270 2.31 -14.12 -0.26
C LYS A 270 3.26 -13.09 0.38
N LEU A 271 3.91 -12.26 -0.41
CA LEU A 271 4.86 -11.26 0.05
C LEU A 271 4.47 -9.85 -0.39
N THR A 272 4.55 -8.89 0.52
CA THR A 272 4.54 -7.44 0.22
C THR A 272 5.95 -6.90 0.31
N PHE A 273 6.44 -6.25 -0.75
CA PHE A 273 7.72 -5.54 -0.73
C PHE A 273 7.50 -4.05 -0.91
N ILE A 274 8.05 -3.26 0.02
CA ILE A 274 8.05 -1.80 -0.02
C ILE A 274 9.50 -1.33 -0.09
N GLY A 275 9.91 -0.70 -1.19
CA GLY A 275 11.31 -0.29 -1.37
C GLY A 275 11.66 0.16 -2.78
N SER A 276 12.94 0.07 -3.17
CA SER A 276 13.38 0.56 -4.48
C SER A 276 13.06 -0.41 -5.62
N PRO A 277 12.86 0.09 -6.86
CA PRO A 277 12.62 -0.79 -8.00
C PRO A 277 13.74 -1.79 -8.29
N ALA A 278 14.99 -1.40 -8.01
CA ALA A 278 16.14 -2.29 -8.18
C ALA A 278 16.00 -3.54 -7.29
N VAL A 279 15.64 -3.36 -6.01
CA VAL A 279 15.43 -4.47 -5.08
C VAL A 279 14.13 -5.22 -5.38
N GLY A 280 13.06 -4.52 -5.80
CA GLY A 280 11.81 -5.14 -6.22
C GLY A 280 11.99 -6.19 -7.33
N LYS A 281 12.86 -5.91 -8.32
CA LYS A 281 13.25 -6.88 -9.36
C LYS A 281 13.94 -8.12 -8.78
N LEU A 282 14.80 -7.96 -7.77
CA LEU A 282 15.46 -9.07 -7.08
C LEU A 282 14.45 -9.93 -6.30
N VAL A 283 13.49 -9.28 -5.63
CA VAL A 283 12.40 -9.95 -4.92
C VAL A 283 11.55 -10.79 -5.87
N MET A 284 11.14 -10.24 -7.02
CA MET A 284 10.43 -11.01 -8.04
C MET A 284 11.21 -12.22 -8.53
N ARG A 285 12.51 -12.03 -8.82
CA ARG A 285 13.39 -13.11 -9.26
C ARG A 285 13.45 -14.25 -8.25
N ASN A 286 13.51 -13.91 -6.96
CA ASN A 286 13.52 -14.89 -5.89
C ASN A 286 12.16 -15.59 -5.74
N ALA A 287 11.07 -14.82 -5.73
CA ALA A 287 9.70 -15.32 -5.60
C ALA A 287 9.29 -16.29 -6.71
N ALA A 288 9.90 -16.18 -7.90
CA ALA A 288 9.67 -17.09 -9.02
C ALA A 288 10.05 -18.55 -8.69
N ALA A 289 10.99 -18.79 -7.76
CA ALA A 289 11.42 -20.14 -7.38
C ALA A 289 10.30 -20.97 -6.73
N THR A 290 9.39 -20.31 -6.01
CA THR A 290 8.27 -20.94 -5.29
C THR A 290 6.90 -20.52 -5.80
N LEU A 291 6.86 -19.69 -6.87
CA LEU A 291 5.66 -19.02 -7.36
C LEU A 291 4.93 -18.21 -6.27
N THR A 292 5.69 -17.64 -5.33
CA THR A 292 5.12 -16.81 -4.26
C THR A 292 4.53 -15.53 -4.89
N PRO A 293 3.22 -15.26 -4.70
CA PRO A 293 2.64 -14.01 -5.15
C PRO A 293 3.32 -12.82 -4.46
N VAL A 294 3.65 -11.78 -5.23
CA VAL A 294 4.26 -10.57 -4.70
C VAL A 294 3.40 -9.35 -4.99
N LEU A 295 3.35 -8.44 -4.03
CA LEU A 295 2.87 -7.07 -4.18
C LEU A 295 4.09 -6.16 -4.09
N LEU A 296 4.26 -5.24 -5.05
CA LEU A 296 5.41 -4.35 -5.11
C LEU A 296 4.95 -2.90 -5.01
N GLU A 297 5.30 -2.24 -3.91
CA GLU A 297 5.14 -0.81 -3.68
C GLU A 297 6.52 -0.17 -3.79
N LEU A 298 6.80 0.40 -4.96
CA LEU A 298 8.14 0.86 -5.28
C LEU A 298 8.23 2.38 -5.30
N GLY A 299 9.43 2.89 -5.58
CA GLY A 299 9.71 4.32 -5.61
C GLY A 299 8.82 5.12 -6.56
N GLY A 300 8.89 6.43 -6.39
CA GLY A 300 8.17 7.42 -7.19
C GLY A 300 9.11 8.46 -7.78
N LYS A 301 8.52 9.38 -8.55
CA LYS A 301 9.15 10.61 -9.03
C LYS A 301 8.01 11.59 -9.31
N ASP A 302 7.16 11.74 -8.29
CA ASP A 302 5.79 12.18 -8.50
C ASP A 302 5.76 13.62 -9.02
N PRO A 303 4.98 13.87 -10.09
CA PRO A 303 4.86 15.19 -10.67
C PRO A 303 3.69 15.98 -10.07
N ALA A 304 3.89 17.30 -9.96
CA ALA A 304 2.85 18.29 -9.77
C ALA A 304 2.77 19.22 -10.98
N VAL A 305 1.66 19.20 -11.72
CA VAL A 305 1.41 20.14 -12.82
C VAL A 305 0.70 21.38 -12.27
N ILE A 306 1.28 22.55 -12.45
CA ILE A 306 0.73 23.83 -11.98
C ILE A 306 0.29 24.65 -13.19
N CYS A 307 -1.03 24.74 -13.42
CA CYS A 307 -1.60 25.53 -14.50
C CYS A 307 -1.50 27.03 -14.21
N ASP A 308 -1.59 27.85 -15.25
CA ASP A 308 -1.51 29.32 -15.20
C ASP A 308 -2.56 29.98 -14.31
N ASP A 309 -3.71 29.33 -14.13
CA ASP A 309 -4.81 29.80 -13.29
C ASP A 309 -4.78 29.29 -11.85
N ALA A 310 -3.79 28.46 -11.48
CA ALA A 310 -3.70 27.83 -10.17
C ALA A 310 -3.62 28.87 -9.03
N ASP A 311 -4.20 28.51 -7.87
CA ASP A 311 -4.11 29.35 -6.66
C ASP A 311 -2.74 29.18 -5.99
N LEU A 312 -1.83 30.11 -6.24
CA LEU A 312 -0.46 30.03 -5.71
C LEU A 312 -0.38 30.13 -4.19
N GLU A 313 -1.37 30.74 -3.52
CA GLU A 313 -1.40 30.80 -2.05
C GLU A 313 -1.68 29.41 -1.45
N GLN A 314 -2.47 28.59 -2.14
CA GLN A 314 -2.70 27.20 -1.78
C GLN A 314 -1.53 26.30 -2.22
N VAL A 315 -1.08 26.46 -3.46
CA VAL A 315 -0.16 25.53 -4.13
C VAL A 315 1.25 25.57 -3.54
N VAL A 316 1.79 26.75 -3.22
CA VAL A 316 3.18 26.86 -2.74
C VAL A 316 3.39 26.08 -1.43
N PRO A 317 2.57 26.26 -0.37
CA PRO A 317 2.68 25.43 0.84
C PRO A 317 2.54 23.92 0.59
N ILE A 318 1.69 23.51 -0.35
CA ILE A 318 1.53 22.11 -0.74
C ILE A 318 2.79 21.57 -1.40
N ILE A 319 3.39 22.31 -2.35
CA ILE A 319 4.67 21.92 -2.97
C ILE A 319 5.75 21.79 -1.91
N MET A 320 5.84 22.75 -0.99
CA MET A 320 6.82 22.74 0.10
C MET A 320 6.68 21.48 0.95
N ARG A 321 5.46 21.15 1.40
CA ARG A 321 5.22 19.93 2.17
C ARG A 321 5.47 18.67 1.34
N GLY A 322 4.96 18.62 0.11
CA GLY A 322 5.10 17.45 -0.73
C GLY A 322 6.52 17.13 -1.14
N THR A 323 7.38 18.15 -1.26
CA THR A 323 8.79 17.98 -1.63
C THR A 323 9.68 17.71 -0.43
N PHE A 324 9.50 18.46 0.67
CA PHE A 324 10.47 18.48 1.75
C PHE A 324 10.05 17.66 2.99
N GLN A 325 8.80 17.19 3.08
CA GLN A 325 8.39 16.27 4.15
C GLN A 325 9.37 15.10 4.27
N ASN A 326 9.79 14.79 5.50
CA ASN A 326 10.77 13.75 5.80
C ASN A 326 12.10 13.97 5.06
N CYS A 327 12.51 15.22 4.87
CA CYS A 327 13.69 15.60 4.07
C CYS A 327 13.61 15.06 2.62
N GLY A 328 12.41 15.01 2.04
CA GLY A 328 12.16 14.47 0.70
C GLY A 328 12.30 12.94 0.58
N GLN A 329 12.42 12.22 1.70
CA GLN A 329 12.50 10.76 1.74
C GLN A 329 11.09 10.15 1.79
N ASN A 330 10.26 10.46 0.79
CA ASN A 330 8.87 10.01 0.71
C ASN A 330 8.61 9.39 -0.67
N CYS A 331 8.05 8.17 -0.71
CA CYS A 331 7.78 7.47 -1.98
C CYS A 331 6.85 8.25 -2.91
N VAL A 332 5.83 8.88 -2.33
CA VAL A 332 4.85 9.75 -3.00
C VAL A 332 5.25 11.23 -2.92
N GLY A 333 6.53 11.52 -2.64
CA GLY A 333 7.03 12.89 -2.55
C GLY A 333 7.02 13.59 -3.91
N LEU A 334 6.67 14.88 -3.92
CA LEU A 334 6.77 15.71 -5.12
C LEU A 334 8.23 15.96 -5.42
N GLU A 335 8.68 15.42 -6.54
CA GLU A 335 10.06 15.60 -6.98
C GLU A 335 10.17 16.37 -8.30
N ARG A 336 9.07 16.53 -9.03
CA ARG A 336 8.99 17.29 -10.29
C ARG A 336 7.80 18.24 -10.26
N VAL A 337 8.04 19.53 -10.24
CA VAL A 337 6.99 20.55 -10.36
C VAL A 337 7.05 21.14 -11.76
N ILE A 338 6.01 20.90 -12.54
CA ILE A 338 5.90 21.26 -13.95
C ILE A 338 4.95 22.46 -14.03
N VAL A 339 5.50 23.64 -14.28
CA VAL A 339 4.79 24.91 -14.13
C VAL A 339 4.53 25.55 -15.49
N HIS A 340 3.32 26.09 -15.68
CA HIS A 340 2.99 26.80 -16.90
C HIS A 340 3.91 28.01 -17.08
N GLU A 341 4.41 28.22 -18.30
CA GLU A 341 5.46 29.21 -18.61
C GLU A 341 5.11 30.63 -18.13
N SER A 342 3.84 31.02 -18.20
CA SER A 342 3.36 32.36 -17.83
C SER A 342 3.49 32.68 -16.34
N ILE A 343 3.59 31.68 -15.47
CA ILE A 343 3.71 31.85 -14.01
C ILE A 343 4.99 31.23 -13.43
N HIS A 344 5.83 30.59 -14.27
CA HIS A 344 7.00 29.85 -13.82
C HIS A 344 7.93 30.68 -12.92
N ASP A 345 8.37 31.84 -13.40
CA ASP A 345 9.39 32.63 -12.68
C ASP A 345 8.83 33.18 -11.35
N LEU A 346 7.52 33.48 -11.30
CA LEU A 346 6.83 33.85 -10.07
C LEU A 346 6.80 32.69 -9.06
N VAL A 347 6.49 31.47 -9.53
CA VAL A 347 6.48 30.27 -8.68
C VAL A 347 7.88 29.96 -8.16
N VAL A 348 8.91 29.98 -9.01
CA VAL A 348 10.31 29.76 -8.60
C VAL A 348 10.73 30.75 -7.52
N LYS A 349 10.43 32.05 -7.69
CA LYS A 349 10.78 33.08 -6.71
C LYS A 349 10.09 32.87 -5.35
N ARG A 350 8.81 32.47 -5.35
CA ARG A 350 8.06 32.17 -4.13
C ARG A 350 8.62 30.95 -3.42
N LEU A 351 8.91 29.88 -4.16
CA LEU A 351 9.53 28.67 -3.64
C LEU A 351 10.93 28.95 -3.08
N GLU A 352 11.76 29.70 -3.78
CA GLU A 352 13.09 30.09 -3.31
C GLU A 352 13.03 30.82 -1.97
N THR A 353 12.10 31.77 -1.84
CA THR A 353 11.89 32.52 -0.60
C THR A 353 11.50 31.59 0.55
N ALA A 354 10.55 30.67 0.31
CA ALA A 354 10.10 29.72 1.33
C ALA A 354 11.20 28.71 1.70
N VAL A 355 11.95 28.20 0.72
CA VAL A 355 13.03 27.23 0.93
C VAL A 355 14.18 27.83 1.73
N LYS A 356 14.58 29.08 1.46
CA LYS A 356 15.65 29.77 2.20
C LYS A 356 15.30 30.03 3.67
N ALA A 357 14.03 29.99 4.04
CA ALA A 357 13.57 30.16 5.41
C ALA A 357 13.59 28.86 6.23
N LEU A 358 13.76 27.69 5.59
CA LEU A 358 13.73 26.40 6.27
C LEU A 358 14.96 26.20 7.16
N THR A 359 14.72 25.66 8.35
CA THR A 359 15.74 25.20 9.29
C THR A 359 15.95 23.69 9.14
N GLN A 360 17.20 23.24 9.27
CA GLN A 360 17.54 21.81 9.19
C GLN A 360 18.47 21.43 10.34
N GLY A 361 18.24 20.27 10.95
CA GLY A 361 19.08 19.82 12.06
C GLY A 361 18.68 18.46 12.64
N PRO A 362 19.33 18.06 13.75
CA PRO A 362 19.03 16.81 14.43
C PRO A 362 17.66 16.87 15.11
N ALA A 363 16.65 16.30 14.48
CA ALA A 363 15.27 16.30 14.95
C ALA A 363 15.05 15.66 16.33
N SER A 364 15.98 14.82 16.80
CA SER A 364 15.98 14.26 18.15
C SER A 364 16.41 15.25 19.25
N GLN A 365 16.99 16.40 18.88
CA GLN A 365 17.58 17.36 19.82
C GLN A 365 16.90 18.74 19.82
N GLY A 366 16.00 19.01 18.88
CA GLY A 366 15.37 20.33 18.80
C GLY A 366 14.29 20.43 17.74
N LEU A 367 13.70 21.63 17.65
CA LEU A 367 12.71 21.97 16.65
C LEU A 367 13.41 22.42 15.36
N TYR A 368 13.18 21.67 14.30
CA TYR A 368 13.67 21.96 12.95
C TYR A 368 12.56 21.70 11.94
N ASP A 369 12.56 22.41 10.82
CA ASP A 369 11.64 22.12 9.72
C ASP A 369 12.01 20.82 9.01
N LEU A 370 13.31 20.52 8.95
CA LEU A 370 13.85 19.35 8.28
C LEU A 370 14.88 18.59 9.11
N GLY A 371 14.86 17.28 8.88
CA GLY A 371 15.71 16.31 9.53
C GLY A 371 16.97 15.93 8.74
N ALA A 372 17.54 14.78 9.10
CA ALA A 372 18.72 14.21 8.47
C ALA A 372 18.39 13.18 7.37
N MET A 373 19.37 12.90 6.52
CA MET A 373 19.29 11.79 5.55
C MET A 373 19.49 10.46 6.28
N THR A 374 18.52 9.54 6.21
CA THR A 374 18.54 8.29 6.99
C THR A 374 19.72 7.38 6.64
N MET A 375 20.10 7.33 5.34
CA MET A 375 21.27 6.56 4.88
C MET A 375 22.58 7.37 4.88
N GLY A 376 22.55 8.59 5.44
CA GLY A 376 23.71 9.44 5.64
C GLY A 376 24.50 9.72 4.36
N GLU A 377 25.81 9.47 4.42
CA GLU A 377 26.77 9.82 3.38
C GLU A 377 26.43 9.21 2.01
N SER A 378 25.94 7.97 1.98
CA SER A 378 25.57 7.29 0.72
C SER A 378 24.46 8.02 -0.05
N SER A 379 23.41 8.48 0.64
CA SER A 379 22.36 9.32 0.04
C SER A 379 22.89 10.68 -0.37
N ILE A 380 23.71 11.31 0.48
CA ILE A 380 24.28 12.63 0.19
C ILE A 380 25.13 12.60 -1.09
N GLN A 381 25.98 11.59 -1.24
CA GLN A 381 26.82 11.43 -2.44
C GLN A 381 25.96 11.21 -3.70
N LYS A 382 24.92 10.38 -3.61
CA LYS A 382 23.97 10.17 -4.72
C LYS A 382 23.30 11.49 -5.13
N ILE A 383 22.77 12.24 -4.16
CA ILE A 383 22.08 13.50 -4.42
C ILE A 383 23.05 14.51 -5.02
N GLN A 384 24.26 14.66 -4.44
CA GLN A 384 25.27 15.58 -4.94
C GLN A 384 25.64 15.28 -6.39
N ARG A 385 25.85 14.00 -6.72
CA ARG A 385 26.09 13.55 -8.10
C ARG A 385 24.97 13.97 -9.05
N LEU A 386 23.71 13.70 -8.69
CA LEU A 386 22.55 14.07 -9.52
C LEU A 386 22.44 15.58 -9.72
N VAL A 387 22.69 16.36 -8.68
CA VAL A 387 22.70 17.83 -8.75
C VAL A 387 23.80 18.31 -9.70
N ASP A 388 25.04 17.86 -9.51
CA ASP A 388 26.19 18.30 -10.30
C ASP A 388 26.06 17.90 -11.78
N GLU A 389 25.67 16.65 -12.06
CA GLU A 389 25.43 16.16 -13.43
C GLU A 389 24.32 16.95 -14.15
N THR A 390 23.26 17.32 -13.42
CA THR A 390 22.13 18.07 -14.00
C THR A 390 22.50 19.54 -14.26
N VAL A 391 23.24 20.18 -13.34
CA VAL A 391 23.76 21.54 -13.56
C VAL A 391 24.74 21.57 -14.74
N ALA A 392 25.62 20.56 -14.84
CA ALA A 392 26.53 20.42 -15.99
C ALA A 392 25.78 20.24 -17.32
N ALA A 393 24.56 19.69 -17.29
CA ALA A 393 23.69 19.56 -18.47
C ALA A 393 22.92 20.85 -18.84
N GLY A 394 23.09 21.95 -18.08
CA GLY A 394 22.48 23.25 -18.37
C GLY A 394 21.32 23.65 -17.46
N ALA A 395 21.02 22.86 -16.42
CA ALA A 395 20.07 23.28 -15.39
C ALA A 395 20.65 24.38 -14.50
N ILE A 396 19.76 25.12 -13.83
CA ILE A 396 20.13 26.25 -12.97
C ILE A 396 19.87 25.87 -11.51
N LEU A 397 20.92 25.90 -10.69
CA LEU A 397 20.82 25.79 -9.24
C LEU A 397 20.36 27.13 -8.65
N VAL A 398 19.13 27.18 -8.13
CA VAL A 398 18.53 28.41 -7.57
C VAL A 398 18.99 28.64 -6.13
N CYS A 399 18.99 27.60 -5.31
CA CYS A 399 19.48 27.62 -3.93
C CYS A 399 19.86 26.20 -3.46
N GLY A 400 20.63 26.11 -2.36
CA GLY A 400 21.07 24.84 -1.79
C GLY A 400 22.20 24.18 -2.58
N GLY A 401 22.14 22.85 -2.73
CA GLY A 401 22.98 22.08 -3.65
C GLY A 401 24.38 21.69 -3.16
N LYS A 402 24.75 22.02 -1.91
CA LYS A 402 26.02 21.61 -1.30
C LYS A 402 25.82 21.14 0.15
N PRO A 403 26.19 19.89 0.50
CA PRO A 403 25.91 19.32 1.81
C PRO A 403 26.71 19.99 2.93
N SER A 404 26.16 19.93 4.13
CA SER A 404 26.85 20.29 5.38
C SER A 404 26.86 19.08 6.31
N SER A 405 28.00 18.39 6.38
CA SER A 405 28.16 17.18 7.20
C SER A 405 27.12 16.09 6.84
N ARG A 406 26.08 15.89 7.66
CA ARG A 406 25.04 14.84 7.55
C ARG A 406 23.76 15.32 6.88
N PHE A 407 23.72 16.60 6.55
CA PHE A 407 22.55 17.29 6.06
C PHE A 407 22.79 17.69 4.61
N PHE A 408 21.83 17.36 3.75
CA PHE A 408 21.77 17.92 2.42
C PHE A 408 20.77 19.08 2.47
N PRO A 409 21.17 20.33 2.15
CA PRO A 409 20.27 21.45 2.28
C PRO A 409 19.12 21.35 1.28
N PRO A 410 17.93 21.86 1.63
CA PRO A 410 16.85 22.08 0.68
C PRO A 410 17.34 22.77 -0.58
N THR A 411 17.06 22.16 -1.72
CA THR A 411 17.66 22.55 -2.99
C THR A 411 16.56 22.77 -4.03
N ILE A 412 16.68 23.84 -4.81
CA ILE A 412 15.81 24.07 -5.96
C ILE A 412 16.68 24.09 -7.22
N ILE A 413 16.28 23.30 -8.21
CA ILE A 413 16.86 23.29 -9.54
C ILE A 413 15.77 23.59 -10.56
N THR A 414 16.04 24.55 -11.45
CA THR A 414 15.14 24.92 -12.56
C THR A 414 15.84 24.72 -13.91
N ASN A 415 15.13 25.03 -15.00
CA ASN A 415 15.59 24.79 -16.37
C ASN A 415 15.92 23.31 -16.64
N VAL A 416 15.15 22.40 -16.02
CA VAL A 416 15.34 20.96 -16.18
C VAL A 416 14.48 20.42 -17.32
N THR A 417 15.08 19.63 -18.21
CA THR A 417 14.38 18.93 -19.29
C THR A 417 14.15 17.45 -18.93
N PRO A 418 13.16 16.77 -19.54
CA PRO A 418 12.90 15.34 -19.28
C PRO A 418 14.10 14.42 -19.55
N THR A 419 15.09 14.86 -20.32
CA THR A 419 16.26 14.06 -20.68
C THR A 419 17.37 14.09 -19.61
N MET A 420 17.36 15.06 -18.71
CA MET A 420 18.40 15.24 -17.69
C MET A 420 18.33 14.17 -16.58
N PRO A 421 19.46 13.84 -15.93
CA PRO A 421 19.53 12.76 -14.94
C PRO A 421 18.52 12.90 -13.79
N ILE A 422 18.44 14.08 -13.17
CA ILE A 422 17.54 14.31 -12.02
C ILE A 422 16.04 14.23 -12.37
N ALA A 423 15.67 14.33 -13.65
CA ALA A 423 14.29 14.16 -14.10
C ALA A 423 13.89 12.68 -14.22
N LYS A 424 14.87 11.78 -14.36
CA LYS A 424 14.68 10.34 -14.60
C LYS A 424 14.93 9.48 -13.37
N GLU A 425 15.94 9.83 -12.57
CA GLU A 425 16.28 9.08 -11.36
C GLU A 425 15.54 9.66 -10.14
N GLU A 426 14.94 8.79 -9.34
CA GLU A 426 14.38 9.15 -8.02
C GLU A 426 15.51 9.68 -7.13
N VAL A 427 15.36 10.89 -6.61
CA VAL A 427 16.38 11.52 -5.74
C VAL A 427 16.26 10.94 -4.34
N PHE A 428 15.04 10.88 -3.80
CA PHE A 428 14.74 10.49 -2.43
C PHE A 428 15.49 11.35 -1.40
N GLY A 429 15.39 12.67 -1.58
CA GLY A 429 16.07 13.70 -0.80
C GLY A 429 15.49 15.10 -1.05
N PRO A 430 15.98 16.13 -0.36
CA PRO A 430 15.31 17.44 -0.31
C PRO A 430 15.66 18.29 -1.55
N VAL A 431 15.30 17.82 -2.74
CA VAL A 431 15.55 18.51 -4.02
C VAL A 431 14.25 18.70 -4.80
N LEU A 432 13.91 19.96 -5.04
CA LEU A 432 12.79 20.39 -5.86
C LEU A 432 13.25 20.65 -7.29
N VAL A 433 12.75 19.85 -8.24
CA VAL A 433 12.96 20.11 -9.67
C VAL A 433 11.79 20.93 -10.21
N VAL A 434 12.07 22.07 -10.84
CA VAL A 434 11.07 22.90 -11.52
C VAL A 434 11.28 22.86 -13.03
N MET A 435 10.23 22.47 -13.75
CA MET A 435 10.19 22.33 -15.21
C MET A 435 9.14 23.28 -15.78
N LYS A 436 9.27 23.64 -17.07
CA LYS A 436 8.32 24.51 -17.79
C LYS A 436 7.45 23.69 -18.75
N PHE A 437 6.24 24.17 -19.00
CA PHE A 437 5.39 23.75 -20.11
C PHE A 437 4.56 24.93 -20.64
N SER A 438 4.11 24.86 -21.88
CA SER A 438 3.30 25.89 -22.56
C SER A 438 1.90 25.37 -22.96
N THR A 439 1.71 24.06 -23.06
CA THR A 439 0.39 23.45 -23.39
C THR A 439 0.04 22.27 -22.49
N ASP A 440 -1.25 21.99 -22.31
CA ASP A 440 -1.72 20.84 -21.51
C ASP A 440 -1.18 19.50 -22.06
N GLU A 441 -1.10 19.37 -23.38
CA GLU A 441 -0.50 18.22 -24.06
C GLU A 441 0.98 18.05 -23.71
N GLU A 442 1.76 19.13 -23.75
CA GLU A 442 3.17 19.11 -23.36
C GLU A 442 3.34 18.75 -21.87
N ALA A 443 2.50 19.26 -20.97
CA ALA A 443 2.53 18.88 -19.56
C ALA A 443 2.34 17.36 -19.38
N VAL A 444 1.40 16.77 -20.12
CA VAL A 444 1.17 15.32 -20.12
C VAL A 444 2.38 14.56 -20.65
N GLU A 445 3.01 15.04 -21.73
CA GLU A 445 4.22 14.44 -22.29
C GLU A 445 5.39 14.46 -21.30
N ILE A 446 5.65 15.61 -20.65
CA ILE A 446 6.68 15.76 -19.62
C ILE A 446 6.43 14.83 -18.44
N VAL A 447 5.18 14.74 -17.96
CA VAL A 447 4.82 13.82 -16.87
C VAL A 447 5.13 12.37 -17.28
N ASN A 448 4.62 11.94 -18.42
CA ASN A 448 4.67 10.55 -18.90
C ASN A 448 6.04 10.13 -19.47
N ALA A 449 6.96 11.06 -19.68
CA ALA A 449 8.34 10.76 -20.07
C ALA A 449 9.17 10.11 -18.94
N CYS A 450 8.71 10.20 -17.69
CA CYS A 450 9.32 9.52 -16.55
C CYS A 450 8.82 8.07 -16.47
N GLU A 451 9.71 7.12 -16.21
CA GLU A 451 9.33 5.70 -16.07
C GLU A 451 8.52 5.42 -14.79
N TYR A 452 8.72 6.25 -13.76
CA TYR A 452 7.98 6.18 -12.51
C TYR A 452 6.53 6.60 -12.68
N GLY A 453 5.64 5.87 -12.02
CA GLY A 453 4.19 6.03 -12.16
C GLY A 453 3.45 5.75 -10.85
N LEU A 454 3.94 6.27 -9.72
CA LEU A 454 3.30 6.10 -8.41
C LEU A 454 2.12 7.06 -8.26
N GLY A 455 2.38 8.32 -7.90
CA GLY A 455 1.37 9.37 -7.74
C GLY A 455 1.55 10.52 -8.72
N SER A 456 0.58 11.43 -8.70
CA SER A 456 0.59 12.69 -9.47
C SER A 456 -0.43 13.66 -8.90
N CYS A 457 -0.24 14.94 -9.18
CA CYS A 457 -1.27 15.95 -8.95
C CYS A 457 -1.28 17.04 -10.03
N VAL A 458 -2.46 17.65 -10.22
CA VAL A 458 -2.67 18.77 -11.15
C VAL A 458 -3.43 19.87 -10.42
N PHE A 459 -2.91 21.10 -10.50
CA PHE A 459 -3.48 22.28 -9.86
C PHE A 459 -3.99 23.27 -10.92
N SER A 460 -5.27 23.65 -10.81
CA SER A 460 -5.96 24.60 -11.69
C SER A 460 -7.27 25.05 -11.03
N LYS A 461 -7.68 26.31 -11.25
CA LYS A 461 -9.01 26.77 -10.85
C LYS A 461 -10.10 26.17 -11.74
N ASP A 462 -9.80 25.87 -13.01
CA ASP A 462 -10.62 24.98 -13.84
C ASP A 462 -10.41 23.51 -13.48
N VAL A 463 -11.21 23.03 -12.53
CA VAL A 463 -11.24 21.62 -12.11
C VAL A 463 -11.50 20.66 -13.27
N SER A 464 -12.25 21.09 -14.29
CA SER A 464 -12.51 20.25 -15.47
C SER A 464 -11.26 20.11 -16.34
N ARG A 465 -10.49 21.18 -16.52
CA ARG A 465 -9.16 21.14 -17.16
C ARG A 465 -8.22 20.22 -16.41
N ALA A 466 -8.09 20.40 -15.09
CA ALA A 466 -7.25 19.54 -14.27
C ALA A 466 -7.62 18.06 -14.44
N LYS A 467 -8.92 17.72 -14.43
CA LYS A 467 -9.41 16.34 -14.68
C LYS A 467 -9.09 15.82 -16.08
N ARG A 468 -9.13 16.68 -17.12
CA ARG A 468 -8.73 16.28 -18.49
C ARG A 468 -7.24 15.97 -18.57
N ILE A 469 -6.40 16.72 -17.86
CA ILE A 469 -4.96 16.47 -17.77
C ILE A 469 -4.72 15.16 -17.00
N THR A 470 -5.28 15.01 -15.79
CA THR A 470 -5.06 13.81 -14.94
C THR A 470 -5.48 12.52 -15.65
N ALA A 471 -6.57 12.53 -16.41
CA ALA A 471 -7.04 11.37 -17.18
C ALA A 471 -6.04 10.86 -18.23
N LYS A 472 -5.06 11.68 -18.63
CA LYS A 472 -4.01 11.31 -19.60
C LYS A 472 -2.68 10.91 -18.92
N LEU A 473 -2.56 11.04 -17.59
CA LEU A 473 -1.33 10.71 -16.85
C LEU A 473 -1.24 9.21 -16.58
N ARG A 474 -0.03 8.65 -16.74
CA ARG A 474 0.25 7.22 -16.55
C ARG A 474 0.78 6.94 -15.14
N THR A 475 -0.06 7.18 -14.16
CA THR A 475 0.26 7.01 -12.73
C THR A 475 -0.77 6.10 -12.07
N GLY A 476 -0.37 5.42 -10.99
CA GLY A 476 -1.28 4.58 -10.21
C GLY A 476 -2.28 5.40 -9.40
N MET A 477 -1.95 6.66 -9.12
CA MET A 477 -2.69 7.57 -8.27
C MET A 477 -2.63 9.01 -8.80
N THR A 478 -3.75 9.74 -8.72
CA THR A 478 -3.81 11.14 -9.15
C THR A 478 -4.70 11.97 -8.23
N ASN A 479 -4.36 13.25 -8.04
CA ASN A 479 -5.11 14.21 -7.26
C ASN A 479 -5.33 15.50 -8.07
N VAL A 480 -6.46 16.18 -7.84
CA VAL A 480 -6.74 17.51 -8.40
C VAL A 480 -6.80 18.50 -7.26
N ASN A 481 -6.00 19.57 -7.33
CA ASN A 481 -5.89 20.62 -6.31
C ASN A 481 -5.51 20.11 -4.91
N ASP A 482 -4.79 18.99 -4.84
CA ASP A 482 -4.32 18.39 -3.59
C ASP A 482 -3.08 17.52 -3.85
N PHE A 483 -2.39 17.13 -2.78
CA PHE A 483 -1.20 16.28 -2.79
C PHE A 483 -1.39 15.08 -1.87
N CYS A 484 -1.30 13.88 -2.44
CA CYS A 484 -1.27 12.61 -1.68
C CYS A 484 -2.48 12.35 -0.75
N ILE A 485 -3.54 13.16 -0.80
CA ILE A 485 -4.71 13.01 0.07
C ILE A 485 -5.45 11.67 -0.13
N ASN A 486 -5.34 11.11 -1.33
CA ASN A 486 -5.86 9.78 -1.63
C ASN A 486 -5.30 8.68 -0.71
N TYR A 487 -4.11 8.86 -0.13
CA TYR A 487 -3.59 7.89 0.83
C TYR A 487 -4.30 7.94 2.18
N LEU A 488 -4.84 9.10 2.58
CA LEU A 488 -5.72 9.19 3.75
C LEU A 488 -7.15 8.71 3.41
N CYS A 489 -7.50 8.58 2.15
CA CYS A 489 -8.77 7.99 1.73
C CYS A 489 -8.64 6.46 1.68
N GLN A 490 -8.60 5.77 2.83
CA GLN A 490 -8.28 4.33 2.93
C GLN A 490 -9.28 3.37 2.26
N SER A 491 -10.37 3.87 1.68
CA SER A 491 -11.21 3.10 0.74
C SER A 491 -10.63 3.00 -0.68
N LEU A 492 -9.72 3.91 -1.05
CA LEU A 492 -9.07 3.94 -2.36
C LEU A 492 -7.85 3.02 -2.37
N PRO A 493 -7.54 2.43 -3.54
CA PRO A 493 -6.30 1.69 -3.71
C PRO A 493 -5.09 2.64 -3.65
N PHE A 494 -4.02 2.19 -3.00
CA PHE A 494 -2.70 2.82 -3.07
C PHE A 494 -1.74 1.88 -3.76
N GLY A 495 -1.00 2.43 -4.72
CA GLY A 495 0.13 1.77 -5.40
C GLY A 495 0.37 2.28 -6.81
N GLY A 496 1.54 1.95 -7.36
CA GLY A 496 2.02 2.50 -8.64
C GLY A 496 1.70 1.67 -9.87
N VAL A 497 2.25 2.08 -11.01
CA VAL A 497 2.30 1.31 -12.26
C VAL A 497 3.71 1.34 -12.84
N GLY A 498 4.02 0.41 -13.75
CA GLY A 498 5.33 0.36 -14.41
C GLY A 498 6.46 0.05 -13.43
N ILE A 499 7.52 0.88 -13.41
CA ILE A 499 8.65 0.67 -12.50
C ILE A 499 8.31 0.97 -11.03
N SER A 500 7.20 1.67 -10.77
CA SER A 500 6.68 1.94 -9.42
C SER A 500 5.91 0.75 -8.83
N GLY A 501 5.83 -0.38 -9.54
CA GLY A 501 5.30 -1.63 -9.03
C GLY A 501 3.88 -1.94 -9.50
N PHE A 502 3.22 -2.86 -8.79
CA PHE A 502 1.92 -3.42 -9.14
C PHE A 502 1.25 -4.08 -7.93
N ASP A 503 -0.05 -4.38 -8.09
CA ASP A 503 -0.99 -4.72 -7.01
C ASP A 503 -1.22 -3.49 -6.09
N ARG A 504 -2.05 -3.61 -5.05
CA ARG A 504 -2.45 -2.49 -4.18
C ARG A 504 -2.46 -2.95 -2.72
N PHE A 505 -1.93 -2.18 -1.78
CA PHE A 505 -1.91 -2.57 -0.36
C PHE A 505 -2.88 -1.79 0.55
N ALA A 506 -3.55 -0.77 0.01
CA ALA A 506 -4.65 -0.05 0.67
C ALA A 506 -5.97 -0.26 -0.09
N GLY A 507 -7.08 0.21 0.47
CA GLY A 507 -8.38 0.12 -0.16
C GLY A 507 -9.03 -1.26 -0.10
N VAL A 508 -10.10 -1.38 -0.87
CA VAL A 508 -10.82 -2.65 -1.07
C VAL A 508 -9.89 -3.69 -1.70
N GLU A 509 -9.11 -3.25 -2.67
CA GLU A 509 -8.13 -4.02 -3.43
C GLU A 509 -7.05 -4.56 -2.49
N GLY A 510 -6.49 -3.72 -1.61
CA GLY A 510 -5.44 -4.17 -0.70
C GLY A 510 -5.92 -5.10 0.40
N LEU A 511 -7.14 -4.90 0.92
CA LEU A 511 -7.69 -5.85 1.88
C LEU A 511 -7.95 -7.22 1.22
N ARG A 512 -8.55 -7.23 0.02
CA ARG A 512 -8.81 -8.46 -0.74
C ARG A 512 -7.53 -9.09 -1.31
N GLY A 513 -6.51 -8.29 -1.58
CA GLY A 513 -5.19 -8.72 -2.02
C GLY A 513 -4.48 -9.58 -0.98
N ASN A 514 -4.92 -9.55 0.29
CA ASN A 514 -4.51 -10.46 1.36
C ASN A 514 -5.33 -11.77 1.40
N CYS A 515 -6.13 -12.04 0.38
CA CYS A 515 -6.96 -13.23 0.27
C CYS A 515 -6.77 -13.95 -1.08
N ILE A 516 -6.91 -15.26 -1.04
CA ILE A 516 -7.19 -16.07 -2.21
C ILE A 516 -8.64 -15.81 -2.62
N VAL A 517 -8.83 -15.30 -3.84
CA VAL A 517 -10.14 -15.13 -4.46
C VAL A 517 -10.65 -16.49 -4.94
N ARG A 518 -11.60 -17.06 -4.20
CA ARG A 518 -12.10 -18.42 -4.44
C ARG A 518 -13.50 -18.38 -5.03
N ALA A 519 -13.65 -18.88 -6.26
CA ALA A 519 -14.96 -19.19 -6.82
C ALA A 519 -15.49 -20.49 -6.22
N SER A 520 -16.76 -20.52 -5.83
CA SER A 520 -17.46 -21.76 -5.49
C SER A 520 -18.86 -21.78 -6.09
N THR A 521 -19.39 -22.99 -6.26
CA THR A 521 -20.72 -23.19 -6.82
C THR A 521 -21.42 -24.28 -6.03
N THR A 522 -22.62 -23.98 -5.54
CA THR A 522 -23.48 -24.93 -4.81
C THR A 522 -24.82 -25.09 -5.51
N ASP A 523 -25.56 -26.16 -5.20
CA ASP A 523 -26.94 -26.28 -5.64
C ASP A 523 -27.81 -25.34 -4.81
N ARG A 524 -28.59 -24.47 -5.45
CA ARG A 524 -29.50 -23.55 -4.74
C ARG A 524 -30.88 -24.13 -4.50
N ILE A 525 -31.24 -25.18 -5.25
CA ILE A 525 -32.53 -25.87 -5.15
C ILE A 525 -32.28 -27.26 -4.53
N PRO A 526 -32.77 -27.53 -3.30
CA PRO A 526 -32.63 -28.83 -2.67
C PRO A 526 -33.13 -29.97 -3.57
N GLY A 527 -32.32 -31.02 -3.73
CA GLY A 527 -32.66 -32.19 -4.56
C GLY A 527 -32.41 -32.03 -6.06
N VAL A 528 -32.22 -30.81 -6.58
CA VAL A 528 -31.90 -30.59 -8.00
C VAL A 528 -30.38 -30.55 -8.17
N LYS A 529 -29.83 -31.66 -8.68
CA LYS A 529 -28.40 -31.82 -8.93
C LYS A 529 -28.12 -31.85 -10.42
N THR A 530 -26.89 -31.48 -10.80
CA THR A 530 -26.45 -31.64 -12.19
C THR A 530 -26.28 -33.13 -12.48
N THR A 531 -27.04 -33.62 -13.46
CA THR A 531 -26.88 -34.97 -14.00
C THR A 531 -26.59 -34.85 -15.48
N ILE A 532 -25.68 -35.68 -15.99
CA ILE A 532 -25.42 -35.76 -17.42
C ILE A 532 -26.50 -36.68 -18.00
N PRO A 533 -27.40 -36.19 -18.87
CA PRO A 533 -28.41 -37.03 -19.51
C PRO A 533 -27.73 -38.21 -20.23
N PRO A 534 -28.33 -39.42 -20.28
CA PRO A 534 -27.71 -40.60 -20.90
C PRO A 534 -27.20 -40.38 -22.34
N ILE A 535 -27.89 -39.55 -23.13
CA ILE A 535 -27.48 -39.19 -24.50
C ILE A 535 -26.15 -38.42 -24.57
N LEU A 536 -25.73 -37.80 -23.47
CA LEU A 536 -24.47 -37.06 -23.34
C LEU A 536 -23.40 -37.82 -22.54
N GLN A 537 -23.70 -39.05 -22.08
CA GLN A 537 -22.73 -39.87 -21.35
C GLN A 537 -21.81 -40.59 -22.33
N TYR A 538 -20.56 -40.84 -21.91
CA TYR A 538 -19.60 -41.60 -22.72
C TYR A 538 -20.02 -43.07 -22.86
N PRO A 539 -19.82 -43.70 -24.03
CA PRO A 539 -19.24 -43.13 -25.26
C PRO A 539 -20.23 -42.21 -26.01
N ILE A 540 -19.70 -41.15 -26.62
CA ILE A 540 -20.49 -40.14 -27.34
C ILE A 540 -20.96 -40.68 -28.70
N THR A 541 -22.20 -40.35 -29.07
CA THR A 541 -22.83 -40.68 -30.36
C THR A 541 -23.20 -39.40 -31.13
N ASP A 542 -23.53 -39.51 -32.42
CA ASP A 542 -23.97 -38.37 -33.25
C ASP A 542 -25.22 -37.67 -32.69
N ALA A 543 -26.08 -38.43 -32.00
CA ALA A 543 -27.27 -37.91 -31.33
C ALA A 543 -26.92 -36.89 -30.22
N ALA A 544 -25.77 -37.02 -29.57
CA ALA A 544 -25.30 -36.10 -28.55
C ALA A 544 -25.04 -34.69 -29.11
N PHE A 545 -24.44 -34.59 -30.30
CA PHE A 545 -24.17 -33.31 -30.95
C PHE A 545 -25.47 -32.63 -31.38
N SER A 546 -26.42 -33.40 -31.92
CA SER A 546 -27.77 -32.89 -32.26
C SER A 546 -28.52 -32.40 -31.03
N PHE A 547 -28.42 -33.13 -29.91
CA PHE A 547 -29.00 -32.75 -28.62
C PHE A 547 -28.39 -31.44 -28.12
N MET A 548 -27.07 -31.34 -28.06
CA MET A 548 -26.38 -30.13 -27.60
C MET A 548 -26.67 -28.94 -28.50
N GLY A 549 -26.62 -29.10 -29.82
CA GLY A 549 -26.94 -28.02 -30.76
C GLY A 549 -28.37 -27.51 -30.60
N SER A 550 -29.33 -28.40 -30.35
CA SER A 550 -30.72 -28.04 -30.10
C SER A 550 -30.89 -27.36 -28.74
N LEU A 551 -30.24 -27.87 -27.69
CA LEU A 551 -30.22 -27.26 -26.35
C LEU A 551 -29.62 -25.85 -26.38
N SER A 552 -28.51 -25.64 -27.08
CA SER A 552 -27.93 -24.31 -27.28
C SER A 552 -28.90 -23.35 -27.97
N GLN A 553 -29.66 -23.82 -28.98
CA GLN A 553 -30.70 -23.00 -29.61
C GLN A 553 -31.82 -22.64 -28.64
N VAL A 554 -32.23 -23.56 -27.76
CA VAL A 554 -33.24 -23.26 -26.72
C VAL A 554 -32.74 -22.16 -25.78
N ILE A 555 -31.51 -22.29 -25.27
CA ILE A 555 -30.98 -21.42 -24.22
C ILE A 555 -30.54 -20.05 -24.77
N PHE A 556 -29.88 -20.02 -25.92
CA PHE A 556 -29.21 -18.83 -26.44
C PHE A 556 -29.80 -18.32 -27.77
N GLY A 557 -30.69 -19.09 -28.39
CA GLY A 557 -31.33 -18.69 -29.63
C GLY A 557 -32.31 -17.53 -29.44
N ARG A 558 -32.57 -16.80 -30.53
CA ARG A 558 -33.77 -15.94 -30.62
C ARG A 558 -35.01 -16.80 -30.72
N MET A 559 -36.19 -16.24 -30.43
CA MET A 559 -37.47 -16.95 -30.35
C MET A 559 -37.69 -18.04 -31.41
N LEU A 560 -37.48 -17.76 -32.70
CA LEU A 560 -37.63 -18.77 -33.77
C LEU A 560 -36.63 -19.94 -33.66
N TYR A 561 -35.38 -19.67 -33.29
CA TYR A 561 -34.36 -20.70 -33.08
C TYR A 561 -34.63 -21.48 -31.80
N SER A 562 -35.07 -20.82 -30.72
CA SER A 562 -35.46 -21.51 -29.48
C SER A 562 -36.62 -22.47 -29.73
N MET A 563 -37.65 -22.03 -30.46
CA MET A 563 -38.76 -22.92 -30.84
C MET A 563 -38.30 -24.10 -31.70
N LYS A 564 -37.44 -23.86 -32.71
CA LYS A 564 -36.84 -24.94 -33.52
C LYS A 564 -36.03 -25.91 -32.66
N GLY A 565 -35.25 -25.39 -31.71
CA GLY A 565 -34.46 -26.17 -30.76
C GLY A 565 -35.33 -27.06 -29.87
N ILE A 566 -36.44 -26.52 -29.35
CA ILE A 566 -37.41 -27.28 -28.55
C ILE A 566 -38.00 -28.43 -29.38
N ILE A 567 -38.47 -28.13 -30.60
CA ILE A 567 -39.02 -29.16 -31.50
C ILE A 567 -37.99 -30.26 -31.76
N LYS A 568 -36.74 -29.87 -32.09
CA LYS A 568 -35.67 -30.85 -32.33
C LYS A 568 -35.38 -31.71 -31.11
N LEU A 569 -35.27 -31.12 -29.91
CA LEU A 569 -35.06 -31.87 -28.66
C LEU A 569 -36.15 -32.92 -28.43
N LEU A 570 -37.42 -32.59 -28.71
CA LEU A 570 -38.54 -33.52 -28.58
C LEU A 570 -38.49 -34.68 -29.59
N THR A 571 -37.80 -34.52 -30.72
CA THR A 571 -37.71 -35.53 -31.79
C THR A 571 -36.46 -36.42 -31.72
N ILE A 572 -35.45 -36.07 -30.90
CA ILE A 572 -34.22 -36.86 -30.78
C ILE A 572 -34.52 -38.16 -30.03
N LYS A 573 -34.44 -39.29 -30.73
CA LYS A 573 -34.55 -40.61 -30.11
C LYS A 573 -33.24 -40.93 -29.38
N SER A 574 -33.34 -41.32 -28.11
CA SER A 574 -32.22 -41.92 -27.38
C SER A 574 -31.89 -43.26 -28.02
N GLU A 575 -30.83 -43.32 -28.83
CA GLU A 575 -30.28 -44.60 -29.27
C GLU A 575 -29.78 -45.34 -28.02
N LYS A 576 -30.53 -46.34 -27.57
CA LYS A 576 -30.04 -47.29 -26.57
C LYS A 576 -28.78 -47.91 -27.15
N SER A 577 -27.64 -47.65 -26.51
CA SER A 577 -26.38 -48.36 -26.73
C SER A 577 -26.66 -49.84 -26.95
N LYS A 578 -26.35 -50.34 -28.15
CA LYS A 578 -26.33 -51.78 -28.41
C LYS A 578 -25.29 -52.37 -27.46
N LYS A 579 -25.75 -53.02 -26.39
CA LYS A 579 -24.92 -53.93 -25.60
C LYS A 579 -24.37 -54.99 -26.56
N ASN A 580 -23.08 -54.93 -26.84
CA ASN A 580 -22.29 -56.08 -27.22
C ASN A 580 -21.34 -56.38 -26.07
#